data_AF-A0A356NT19-F1
#
_entry.id   AF-A0A356NT19-F1
#
_cell.length_a   1.000
_cell.length_b   1.000
_cell.length_c   1.000
_cell.angle_alpha   90.00
_cell.angle_beta   90.00
_cell.angle_gamma   90.00
#
_symmetry.space_group_name_H-M   'P 1'
#
loop_
_entity.id
_entity.type
_entity.pdbx_description
1 polymer ?
#
loop_
_entity_poly.entity_id
_entity_poly.type
_entity_poly.pdbx_seq_one_letter_code
_entity_poly.pdbx_strand_id
1 'polypeptide(L)'
;HDHDHDEDHVHPAADDGMDDDAKSEAKAVAERRVRLGLLLTEVGRVNNVEVTEDDTRQAVFEEARRYPGQEQQVLEYFQTNKEAMQQLAGPIFEDKTVDFILEMATVTEVQTDVETLYAAPEEAAAPAKKKAAKKSAAKKAAKTADKADKATAKTAAPKKAAAKKTAAKKTAAKKAAKK
;
A
#
# COMPACT_ATOMS: atom_id res chain seq x y z
N HIS A 1 -50.71 8.52 3.46
CA HIS A 1 -50.29 9.93 3.57
C HIS A 1 -48.94 9.97 2.91
N ASP A 2 -49.02 9.93 1.60
CA ASP A 2 -47.94 9.53 0.73
C ASP A 2 -47.21 10.82 0.36
N HIS A 3 -45.90 10.85 0.63
CA HIS A 3 -45.05 11.97 0.25
C HIS A 3 -44.43 11.63 -1.09
N ASP A 4 -45.17 11.91 -2.16
CA ASP A 4 -44.56 12.18 -3.46
C ASP A 4 -43.67 13.42 -3.29
N HIS A 5 -42.37 13.19 -3.17
CA HIS A 5 -41.33 14.22 -3.30
C HIS A 5 -40.61 14.00 -4.63
N ASP A 6 -41.31 14.30 -5.73
CA ASP A 6 -40.68 14.69 -6.98
C ASP A 6 -40.07 16.10 -6.83
N GLU A 7 -39.09 16.23 -5.93
CA GLU A 7 -38.14 17.34 -5.97
C GLU A 7 -37.13 16.99 -7.09
N ASP A 8 -37.34 17.56 -8.27
CA ASP A 8 -36.34 17.64 -9.34
C ASP A 8 -35.13 18.44 -8.81
N HIS A 9 -34.26 17.76 -8.05
CA HIS A 9 -32.99 18.32 -7.59
C HIS A 9 -32.08 18.52 -8.80
N VAL A 10 -32.21 19.71 -9.42
CA VAL A 10 -31.27 20.22 -10.42
C VAL A 10 -29.92 20.40 -9.74
N HIS A 11 -29.11 19.35 -9.77
CA HIS A 11 -27.72 19.41 -9.34
C HIS A 11 -26.98 20.41 -10.25
N PRO A 12 -26.44 21.51 -9.70
CA PRO A 12 -25.65 22.44 -10.51
C PRO A 12 -24.42 21.73 -11.07
N ALA A 13 -23.91 22.22 -12.19
CA ALA A 13 -22.67 21.70 -12.77
C ALA A 13 -21.51 21.85 -11.76
N ALA A 14 -20.54 20.93 -11.79
CA ALA A 14 -19.43 20.93 -10.84
C ALA A 14 -18.50 22.15 -10.97
N ASP A 15 -18.61 22.90 -12.07
CA ASP A 15 -17.91 24.14 -12.38
C ASP A 15 -18.83 25.38 -12.34
N ASP A 16 -20.05 25.26 -11.84
CA ASP A 16 -20.96 26.40 -11.68
C ASP A 16 -20.39 27.43 -10.70
N GLY A 17 -20.48 28.71 -11.08
CA GLY A 17 -19.87 29.82 -10.33
C GLY A 17 -18.34 29.97 -10.43
N MET A 18 -17.61 29.07 -11.11
CA MET A 18 -16.17 29.24 -11.36
C MET A 18 -15.90 30.21 -12.52
N ASP A 19 -14.82 30.98 -12.43
CA ASP A 19 -14.27 31.76 -13.54
C ASP A 19 -13.56 30.86 -14.58
N ASP A 20 -13.22 31.44 -15.73
CA ASP A 20 -12.67 30.71 -16.88
C ASP A 20 -11.26 30.15 -16.63
N ASP A 21 -10.44 30.83 -15.81
CA ASP A 21 -9.10 30.36 -15.45
C ASP A 21 -9.19 29.17 -14.49
N ALA A 22 -10.02 29.27 -13.44
CA ALA A 22 -10.31 28.18 -12.51
C ALA A 22 -10.88 26.93 -13.22
N LYS A 23 -11.78 27.14 -14.21
CA LYS A 23 -12.31 26.08 -15.07
C LYS A 23 -11.22 25.42 -15.91
N SER A 24 -10.31 26.21 -16.49
CA SER A 24 -9.19 25.72 -17.29
C SER A 24 -8.24 24.84 -16.47
N GLU A 25 -7.87 25.28 -15.26
CA GLU A 25 -7.03 24.52 -14.33
C GLU A 25 -7.72 23.23 -13.87
N ALA A 26 -8.98 23.31 -13.44
CA ALA A 26 -9.77 22.15 -13.01
C ALA A 26 -9.89 21.11 -14.14
N LYS A 27 -10.13 21.56 -15.38
CA LYS A 27 -10.15 20.70 -16.56
C LYS A 27 -8.80 20.04 -16.85
N ALA A 28 -7.69 20.77 -16.75
CA ALA A 28 -6.36 20.20 -16.95
C ALA A 28 -6.03 19.10 -15.92
N VAL A 29 -6.38 19.32 -14.65
CA VAL A 29 -6.24 18.32 -13.58
C VAL A 29 -7.16 17.11 -13.81
N ALA A 30 -8.42 17.34 -14.21
CA ALA A 30 -9.38 16.29 -14.51
C ALA A 30 -8.93 15.43 -15.71
N GLU A 31 -8.51 16.04 -16.82
CA GLU A 31 -7.98 15.31 -17.98
C GLU A 31 -6.77 14.45 -17.61
N ARG A 32 -5.85 14.98 -16.79
CA ARG A 32 -4.69 14.21 -16.32
C ARG A 32 -5.11 13.02 -15.45
N ARG A 33 -6.03 13.21 -14.51
CA ARG A 33 -6.54 12.13 -13.63
C ARG A 33 -7.27 11.04 -14.42
N VAL A 34 -8.18 11.41 -15.31
CA VAL A 34 -8.94 10.46 -16.14
C VAL A 34 -8.01 9.65 -17.05
N ARG A 35 -7.04 10.31 -17.72
CA ARG A 35 -6.05 9.60 -18.56
C ARG A 35 -5.20 8.62 -17.75
N LEU A 36 -4.78 8.99 -16.54
CA LEU A 36 -4.00 8.10 -15.67
C LEU A 36 -4.81 6.92 -15.15
N GLY A 37 -6.05 7.14 -14.68
CA GLY A 37 -6.92 6.06 -14.21
C GLY A 37 -7.24 5.04 -15.30
N LEU A 38 -7.53 5.50 -16.53
CA LEU A 38 -7.72 4.62 -17.69
C LEU A 38 -6.45 3.84 -18.05
N LEU A 39 -5.28 4.49 -17.99
CA LEU A 39 -3.99 3.83 -18.26
C LEU A 39 -3.66 2.75 -17.23
N LEU A 40 -3.78 3.06 -15.94
CA LEU A 40 -3.54 2.10 -14.85
C LEU A 40 -4.52 0.92 -14.94
N THR A 41 -5.81 1.21 -15.15
CA THR A 41 -6.85 0.18 -15.33
C THR A 41 -6.49 -0.77 -16.47
N GLU A 42 -6.10 -0.26 -17.63
CA GLU A 42 -5.78 -1.11 -18.78
C GLU A 42 -4.45 -1.88 -18.58
N VAL A 43 -3.44 -1.28 -17.95
CA VAL A 43 -2.18 -1.98 -17.62
C VAL A 43 -2.43 -3.13 -16.64
N GLY A 44 -3.13 -2.89 -15.53
CA GLY A 44 -3.45 -3.93 -14.56
C GLY A 44 -4.32 -5.04 -15.18
N ARG A 45 -5.31 -4.67 -16.00
CA ARG A 45 -6.19 -5.63 -16.70
C ARG A 45 -5.43 -6.52 -17.69
N VAL A 46 -4.56 -5.95 -18.52
CA VAL A 46 -3.78 -6.71 -19.52
C VAL A 46 -2.78 -7.68 -18.86
N ASN A 47 -2.26 -7.31 -17.69
CA ASN A 47 -1.29 -8.12 -16.95
C ASN A 47 -1.92 -9.03 -15.86
N ASN A 48 -3.25 -9.05 -15.75
CA ASN A 48 -4.02 -9.83 -14.76
C ASN A 48 -3.61 -9.51 -13.31
N VAL A 49 -3.44 -8.23 -12.99
CA VAL A 49 -3.31 -7.76 -11.60
C VAL A 49 -4.66 -7.95 -10.90
N GLU A 50 -4.70 -8.80 -9.88
CA GLU A 50 -5.92 -9.10 -9.11
C GLU A 50 -5.79 -8.64 -7.65
N VAL A 51 -6.89 -8.13 -7.10
CA VAL A 51 -7.02 -7.82 -5.67
C VAL A 51 -7.52 -9.06 -4.93
N THR A 52 -6.76 -9.53 -3.96
CA THR A 52 -7.08 -10.73 -3.18
C THR A 52 -7.84 -10.38 -1.89
N GLU A 53 -8.44 -11.39 -1.27
CA GLU A 53 -9.08 -11.25 0.04
C GLU A 53 -8.07 -10.83 1.13
N ASP A 54 -6.81 -11.26 1.03
CA ASP A 54 -5.76 -10.89 1.97
C ASP A 54 -5.30 -9.44 1.78
N ASP A 55 -5.19 -8.94 0.55
CA ASP A 55 -4.91 -7.51 0.30
C ASP A 55 -6.02 -6.64 0.90
N THR A 56 -7.28 -7.01 0.67
CA THR A 56 -8.45 -6.28 1.19
C THR A 56 -8.48 -6.32 2.73
N ARG A 57 -8.15 -7.48 3.32
CA ARG A 57 -8.03 -7.63 4.79
C ARG A 57 -6.91 -6.76 5.36
N GLN A 58 -5.76 -6.64 4.69
CA GLN A 58 -4.68 -5.74 5.10
C GLN A 58 -5.12 -4.29 5.03
N ALA A 59 -5.72 -3.85 3.92
CA ALA A 59 -6.24 -2.49 3.77
C ALA A 59 -7.26 -2.12 4.87
N VAL A 60 -8.16 -3.04 5.26
CA VAL A 60 -9.08 -2.84 6.39
C VAL A 60 -8.34 -2.63 7.73
N PHE A 61 -7.24 -3.35 7.98
CA PHE A 61 -6.41 -3.12 9.18
C PHE A 61 -5.63 -1.81 9.11
N GLU A 62 -5.20 -1.37 7.93
CA GLU A 62 -4.52 -0.09 7.74
C GLU A 62 -5.48 1.09 7.90
N GLU A 63 -6.70 0.97 7.37
CA GLU A 63 -7.75 1.97 7.58
C GLU A 63 -8.12 2.06 9.06
N ALA A 64 -8.30 0.93 9.76
CA ALA A 64 -8.54 0.93 11.20
C ALA A 64 -7.42 1.63 11.99
N ARG A 65 -6.15 1.53 11.59
CA ARG A 65 -5.02 2.25 12.21
C ARG A 65 -5.09 3.77 12.03
N ARG A 66 -5.83 4.28 11.04
CA ARG A 66 -6.08 5.73 10.85
C ARG A 66 -7.06 6.30 11.87
N TYR A 67 -7.79 5.44 12.60
CA TYR A 67 -8.79 5.82 13.61
C TYR A 67 -8.48 5.27 15.02
N PRO A 68 -7.44 5.77 15.72
CA PRO A 68 -7.10 5.33 17.07
C PRO A 68 -8.26 5.43 18.06
N GLY A 69 -8.51 4.34 18.80
CA GLY A 69 -9.60 4.23 19.78
C GLY A 69 -10.98 3.91 19.19
N GLN A 70 -11.11 3.77 17.86
CA GLN A 70 -12.33 3.34 17.16
C GLN A 70 -12.10 2.14 16.24
N GLU A 71 -10.94 1.47 16.36
CA GLU A 71 -10.46 0.45 15.44
C GLU A 71 -11.48 -0.70 15.30
N GLN A 72 -12.09 -1.15 16.41
CA GLN A 72 -13.10 -2.21 16.38
C GLN A 72 -14.35 -1.82 15.56
N GLN A 73 -14.78 -0.56 15.62
CA GLN A 73 -15.96 -0.08 14.88
C GLN A 73 -15.66 -0.01 13.38
N VAL A 74 -14.44 0.39 13.00
CA VAL A 74 -13.98 0.38 11.60
C VAL A 74 -13.91 -1.05 11.07
N LEU A 75 -13.34 -1.98 11.84
CA LEU A 75 -13.28 -3.41 11.46
C LEU A 75 -14.68 -4.02 11.29
N GLU A 76 -15.62 -3.73 12.20
CA GLU A 76 -17.00 -4.23 12.13
C GLU A 76 -17.79 -3.60 10.98
N TYR A 77 -17.59 -2.32 10.70
CA TYR A 77 -18.17 -1.64 9.53
C TYR A 77 -17.78 -2.32 8.22
N PHE A 78 -16.48 -2.57 7.98
CA PHE A 78 -16.04 -3.26 6.78
C PHE A 78 -16.46 -4.74 6.74
N GLN A 79 -16.51 -5.44 7.88
CA GLN A 79 -16.99 -6.84 7.92
C GLN A 79 -18.48 -6.99 7.58
N THR A 80 -19.30 -6.01 7.98
CA THR A 80 -20.75 -6.06 7.77
C THR A 80 -21.19 -5.39 6.46
N ASN A 81 -20.43 -4.42 5.95
CA ASN A 81 -20.73 -3.69 4.73
C ASN A 81 -19.85 -4.13 3.55
N LYS A 82 -20.42 -4.97 2.67
CA LYS A 82 -19.76 -5.43 1.44
C LYS A 82 -19.47 -4.29 0.45
N GLU A 83 -20.27 -3.23 0.42
CA GLU A 83 -20.04 -2.08 -0.46
C GLU A 83 -18.80 -1.29 -0.01
N ALA A 84 -18.64 -1.07 1.29
CA ALA A 84 -17.43 -0.46 1.86
C ALA A 84 -16.16 -1.29 1.53
N MET A 85 -16.25 -2.62 1.60
CA MET A 85 -15.14 -3.51 1.17
C MET A 85 -14.80 -3.35 -0.32
N GLN A 86 -15.78 -3.11 -1.19
CA GLN A 86 -15.54 -2.87 -2.61
C GLN A 86 -14.87 -1.51 -2.89
N GLN A 87 -15.13 -0.49 -2.06
CA GLN A 87 -14.47 0.82 -2.17
C GLN A 87 -12.95 0.73 -1.92
N LEU A 88 -12.49 -0.22 -1.10
CA LEU A 88 -11.06 -0.47 -0.89
C LEU A 88 -10.37 -1.12 -2.11
N ALA A 89 -11.10 -1.87 -2.92
CA ALA A 89 -10.51 -2.63 -4.03
C ALA A 89 -9.91 -1.75 -5.13
N GLY A 90 -10.47 -0.56 -5.38
CA GLY A 90 -9.95 0.40 -6.37
C GLY A 90 -8.53 0.87 -6.03
N PRO A 91 -8.32 1.53 -4.87
CA PRO A 91 -6.99 1.94 -4.42
C PRO A 91 -5.97 0.79 -4.36
N ILE A 92 -6.34 -0.38 -3.82
CA ILE A 92 -5.45 -1.55 -3.77
C ILE A 92 -5.03 -2.00 -5.18
N PHE A 93 -5.96 -2.00 -6.14
CA PHE A 93 -5.65 -2.35 -7.52
C PHE A 93 -4.70 -1.33 -8.18
N GLU A 94 -4.89 -0.03 -7.92
CA GLU A 94 -3.99 1.02 -8.40
C GLU A 94 -2.58 0.86 -7.83
N ASP A 95 -2.45 0.69 -6.52
CA ASP A 95 -1.16 0.50 -5.84
C ASP A 95 -0.42 -0.74 -6.37
N LYS A 96 -1.09 -1.91 -6.43
CA LYS A 96 -0.51 -3.15 -6.99
C LYS A 96 -0.13 -3.03 -8.47
N THR A 97 -0.85 -2.21 -9.24
CA THR A 97 -0.50 -1.93 -10.64
C THR A 97 0.73 -1.04 -10.74
N VAL A 98 0.87 -0.05 -9.86
CA VAL A 98 2.08 0.79 -9.77
C VAL A 98 3.29 -0.04 -9.36
N ASP A 99 3.17 -0.91 -8.36
CA ASP A 99 4.24 -1.83 -7.95
C ASP A 99 4.69 -2.73 -9.11
N PHE A 100 3.74 -3.34 -9.84
CA PHE A 100 4.04 -4.12 -11.04
C PHE A 100 4.78 -3.32 -12.14
N ILE A 101 4.41 -2.05 -12.33
CA ILE A 101 5.13 -1.15 -13.25
C ILE A 101 6.56 -0.88 -12.74
N LEU A 102 6.75 -0.69 -11.43
CA LEU A 102 8.05 -0.45 -10.81
C LEU A 102 8.98 -1.68 -10.89
N GLU A 103 8.45 -2.90 -10.73
CA GLU A 103 9.21 -4.15 -10.91
C GLU A 103 9.80 -4.30 -12.32
N MET A 104 9.10 -3.79 -13.35
CA MET A 104 9.57 -3.78 -14.74
C MET A 104 10.41 -2.54 -15.10
N ALA A 105 10.39 -1.49 -14.27
CA ALA A 105 11.04 -0.22 -14.56
C ALA A 105 12.56 -0.29 -14.36
N THR A 106 13.31 0.42 -15.21
CA THR A 106 14.73 0.66 -14.95
C THR A 106 14.88 1.79 -13.93
N VAL A 107 14.93 1.44 -12.65
CA VAL A 107 15.16 2.38 -11.55
C VAL A 107 16.64 2.79 -11.50
N THR A 108 16.92 4.09 -11.36
CA THR A 108 18.27 4.63 -11.20
C THR A 108 18.35 5.51 -9.97
N GLU A 109 19.29 5.22 -9.07
CA GLU A 109 19.56 6.05 -7.90
C GLU A 109 20.32 7.33 -8.29
N VAL A 110 19.88 8.47 -7.75
CA VAL A 110 20.54 9.77 -7.90
C VAL A 110 20.75 10.34 -6.50
N GLN A 111 22.00 10.66 -6.15
CA GLN A 111 22.28 11.39 -4.90
C GLN A 111 21.87 12.85 -5.08
N THR A 112 21.00 13.32 -4.18
CA THR A 112 20.55 14.71 -4.07
C THR A 112 20.76 15.20 -2.64
N ASP A 113 20.99 16.50 -2.49
CA ASP A 113 20.92 17.17 -1.20
C ASP A 113 19.47 17.52 -0.83
N VAL A 114 19.29 18.02 0.41
CA VAL A 114 17.97 18.33 0.99
C VAL A 114 17.35 19.57 0.34
N GLU A 115 18.13 20.58 -0.02
CA GLU A 115 17.61 21.82 -0.62
C GLU A 115 17.06 21.52 -2.02
N THR A 116 17.82 20.76 -2.83
CA THR A 116 17.40 20.28 -4.15
C THR A 116 16.17 19.36 -4.08
N LEU A 117 16.03 18.53 -3.04
CA LEU A 117 14.88 17.62 -2.89
C LEU A 117 13.55 18.35 -2.63
N TYR A 118 13.59 19.50 -1.94
CA TYR A 118 12.41 20.32 -1.63
C TYR A 118 12.19 21.49 -2.60
N ALA A 119 13.03 21.64 -3.62
CA ALA A 119 12.85 22.64 -4.68
C ALA A 119 11.54 22.39 -5.47
N ALA A 120 10.90 23.47 -5.93
CA ALA A 120 9.65 23.36 -6.67
C ALA A 120 9.88 22.66 -8.03
N PRO A 121 8.95 21.80 -8.49
CA PRO A 121 9.16 20.99 -9.69
C PRO A 121 9.29 21.78 -10.99
N GLU A 122 8.96 23.08 -11.01
CA GLU A 122 9.24 23.97 -12.15
C GLU A 122 10.74 24.15 -12.41
N GLU A 123 11.60 24.17 -11.36
CA GLU A 123 13.05 24.30 -11.54
C GLU A 123 13.71 22.97 -11.96
N ALA A 124 13.12 21.83 -11.57
CA ALA A 124 13.66 20.49 -11.84
C ALA A 124 13.40 19.98 -13.28
N ALA A 125 12.51 20.63 -14.04
CA ALA A 125 12.04 20.14 -15.34
C ALA A 125 12.98 20.39 -16.54
N ALA A 126 14.20 20.92 -16.33
CA ALA A 126 15.18 21.17 -17.39
C ALA A 126 15.92 19.87 -17.81
N PRO A 127 15.72 19.34 -19.04
CA PRO A 127 16.28 18.03 -19.40
C PRO A 127 17.80 18.08 -19.58
N ALA A 128 18.52 17.37 -18.71
CA ALA A 128 19.96 17.18 -18.81
C ALA A 128 20.35 16.46 -20.12
N LYS A 129 20.87 17.24 -21.09
CA LYS A 129 21.31 16.72 -22.39
C LYS A 129 22.44 15.70 -22.23
N LYS A 130 22.19 14.46 -22.66
CA LYS A 130 23.21 13.39 -22.77
C LYS A 130 24.47 13.90 -23.49
N LYS A 131 25.61 13.93 -22.80
CA LYS A 131 26.94 14.00 -23.43
C LYS A 131 27.55 12.60 -23.52
N ALA A 132 28.07 12.28 -24.69
CA ALA A 132 28.48 10.92 -25.06
C ALA A 132 29.73 10.44 -24.33
N ALA A 133 29.86 9.12 -24.22
CA ALA A 133 30.99 8.43 -23.61
C ALA A 133 32.31 8.63 -24.40
N LYS A 134 33.42 8.74 -23.67
CA LYS A 134 34.76 8.38 -24.16
C LYS A 134 35.56 7.69 -23.04
N LYS A 135 36.42 6.75 -23.42
CA LYS A 135 36.84 5.57 -22.64
C LYS A 135 38.35 5.50 -22.40
N SER A 136 38.78 5.35 -21.15
CA SER A 136 40.05 4.71 -20.69
C SER A 136 40.14 4.83 -19.15
N ALA A 137 40.15 3.80 -18.28
CA ALA A 137 40.84 2.50 -18.20
C ALA A 137 42.18 2.52 -17.43
N ALA A 138 42.22 1.78 -16.30
CA ALA A 138 43.36 1.43 -15.40
C ALA A 138 43.93 2.59 -14.52
N LYS A 139 44.48 2.36 -13.31
CA LYS A 139 45.12 1.15 -12.73
C LYS A 139 45.29 1.21 -11.18
N LYS A 140 45.21 0.05 -10.48
CA LYS A 140 45.61 -0.26 -9.07
C LYS A 140 44.89 0.53 -7.93
N ALA A 141 44.33 -0.03 -6.86
CA ALA A 141 44.50 -1.28 -6.08
C ALA A 141 45.69 -1.33 -5.09
N ALA A 142 45.41 -1.20 -3.77
CA ALA A 142 46.01 -2.00 -2.68
C ALA A 142 45.48 -1.65 -1.25
N LYS A 143 44.96 -2.67 -0.53
CA LYS A 143 45.06 -2.93 0.94
C LYS A 143 44.39 -1.92 1.94
N THR A 144 43.94 -2.31 3.14
CA THR A 144 44.12 -3.56 3.94
C THR A 144 42.94 -3.83 4.91
N ALA A 145 42.84 -5.05 5.45
CA ALA A 145 42.10 -5.41 6.68
C ALA A 145 42.64 -4.62 7.92
N ASP A 146 42.01 -4.55 9.10
CA ASP A 146 41.58 -5.67 9.96
C ASP A 146 40.79 -5.15 11.20
N LYS A 147 40.17 -6.10 11.95
CA LYS A 147 39.61 -6.07 13.33
C LYS A 147 38.13 -5.65 13.50
N ALA A 148 37.20 -6.44 14.08
CA ALA A 148 37.23 -7.47 15.14
C ALA A 148 37.83 -6.93 16.47
N ASP A 149 37.29 -7.09 17.66
CA ASP A 149 36.30 -7.97 18.27
C ASP A 149 35.84 -7.28 19.57
N LYS A 150 34.71 -7.70 20.15
CA LYS A 150 34.63 -8.16 21.56
C LYS A 150 33.21 -8.18 22.10
N ALA A 151 32.62 -9.37 22.06
CA ALA A 151 31.47 -9.73 22.90
C ALA A 151 31.85 -9.75 24.40
N THR A 152 30.84 -9.60 25.27
CA THR A 152 30.58 -10.38 26.52
C THR A 152 29.58 -9.63 27.42
N ALA A 153 28.76 -10.24 28.29
CA ALA A 153 28.12 -11.56 28.38
C ALA A 153 27.39 -11.65 29.75
N LYS A 154 26.31 -12.44 29.85
CA LYS A 154 25.66 -12.90 31.10
C LYS A 154 25.00 -11.77 31.95
N THR A 155 23.95 -12.03 32.74
CA THR A 155 23.64 -13.23 33.54
C THR A 155 22.23 -13.79 33.39
N ALA A 156 22.09 -15.06 33.73
CA ALA A 156 20.84 -15.83 33.65
C ALA A 156 20.04 -15.81 34.98
N ALA A 157 18.79 -16.27 34.90
CA ALA A 157 17.82 -16.40 35.99
C ALA A 157 18.28 -17.37 37.11
N PRO A 158 17.51 -17.51 38.22
CA PRO A 158 16.41 -18.49 38.17
C PRO A 158 15.15 -18.14 38.98
N LYS A 159 13.99 -18.60 38.51
CA LYS A 159 12.88 -19.01 39.41
C LYS A 159 12.49 -20.46 39.15
N LYS A 160 12.32 -21.18 40.25
CA LYS A 160 12.13 -22.63 40.37
C LYS A 160 10.71 -22.88 40.86
N ALA A 161 9.91 -23.62 40.10
CA ALA A 161 8.70 -24.26 40.60
C ALA A 161 8.46 -25.55 39.82
N ALA A 162 8.33 -26.67 40.53
CA ALA A 162 8.03 -27.97 39.96
C ALA A 162 6.87 -28.60 40.72
N ALA A 163 5.91 -29.18 40.00
CA ALA A 163 4.84 -29.99 40.58
C ALA A 163 4.57 -31.24 39.72
N LYS A 164 4.57 -32.40 40.40
CA LYS A 164 4.26 -33.77 39.96
C LYS A 164 3.02 -33.87 39.02
N LYS A 165 2.95 -34.77 38.01
CA LYS A 165 2.71 -36.26 38.09
C LYS A 165 1.49 -36.62 38.96
N THR A 166 0.56 -37.54 38.69
CA THR A 166 0.38 -38.74 37.81
C THR A 166 -1.05 -39.31 38.05
N ALA A 167 -1.70 -40.18 37.27
CA ALA A 167 -1.65 -40.61 35.85
C ALA A 167 -2.68 -41.76 35.60
N ALA A 168 -3.00 -42.08 34.33
CA ALA A 168 -3.81 -43.24 33.89
C ALA A 168 -5.34 -43.19 34.22
N LYS A 169 -6.25 -44.02 33.67
CA LYS A 169 -6.12 -45.27 32.89
C LYS A 169 -7.42 -45.65 32.10
N LYS A 170 -7.27 -46.02 30.81
CA LYS A 170 -7.98 -47.07 30.03
C LYS A 170 -9.52 -47.12 29.80
N THR A 171 -9.83 -47.46 28.53
CA THR A 171 -10.84 -48.43 28.00
C THR A 171 -12.34 -48.20 28.23
N ALA A 172 -13.28 -48.68 27.39
CA ALA A 172 -13.40 -49.22 26.02
C ALA A 172 -14.78 -49.93 25.96
N ALA A 173 -15.29 -50.24 24.76
CA ALA A 173 -16.58 -50.89 24.48
C ALA A 173 -17.83 -49.99 24.73
N LYS A 174 -18.98 -50.16 24.06
CA LYS A 174 -19.42 -51.24 23.15
C LYS A 174 -20.49 -50.73 22.15
N LYS A 175 -20.29 -51.01 20.86
CA LYS A 175 -21.23 -51.65 19.91
C LYS A 175 -22.70 -51.15 19.78
N ALA A 176 -22.98 -50.58 18.59
CA ALA A 176 -24.14 -50.76 17.69
C ALA A 176 -25.59 -50.74 18.22
N ALA A 177 -26.44 -49.96 17.52
CA ALA A 177 -27.53 -50.50 16.67
C ALA A 177 -28.17 -49.41 15.78
N LYS A 178 -28.49 -49.78 14.52
CA LYS A 178 -29.77 -49.56 13.80
C LYS A 178 -30.48 -48.20 14.05
N LYS A 179 -30.72 -47.37 13.04
CA LYS A 179 -31.45 -47.71 11.80
C LYS A 179 -31.16 -46.67 10.71
#